data_AF-A0A971XAD5-F1
#
_entry.id   AF-A0A971XAD5-F1
#
_cell.length_a   1.000
_cell.length_b   1.000
_cell.length_c   1.000
_cell.angle_alpha   90.00
_cell.angle_beta   90.00
_cell.angle_gamma   90.00
#
_symmetry.space_group_name_H-M   'P 1'
#
loop_
_entity.id
_entity.type
_entity.pdbx_description
1 polymer ?
#
loop_
_entity_poly.entity_id
_entity_poly.type
_entity_poly.pdbx_seq_one_letter_code
_entity_poly.pdbx_strand_id
1 'polypeptide(L)'
;DIVNKSTNAMGILKAEEFVGVFLEYLKFYEHNGKVRVRGYIPELPEGYEWAIAIHCNYHDADERGCWGQSLFTRGSWSPEQTLPDPGETFDMSMYTNKENIKSIYMNFDVRTHYGARGGNFYISLNLKKYSRYDEVGGHSLVEVFDPRGFIEW
;
A
#
# COMPACT_ATOMS: atom_id res chain seq x y z
N ASP A 1 7.54 7.89 -20.81
CA ASP A 1 8.66 8.25 -19.94
C ASP A 1 8.85 7.25 -18.82
N ILE A 2 9.81 6.33 -18.96
CA ILE A 2 10.04 5.25 -17.98
C ILE A 2 10.88 5.75 -16.79
N VAL A 3 11.81 6.69 -17.04
CA VAL A 3 12.78 7.17 -16.06
C VAL A 3 13.03 8.67 -16.26
N ASN A 4 13.08 9.45 -15.17
CA ASN A 4 13.60 10.80 -15.17
C ASN A 4 15.12 10.76 -15.38
N LYS A 5 15.60 11.23 -16.53
CA LYS A 5 17.03 11.19 -16.90
C LYS A 5 17.96 12.00 -16.00
N SER A 6 17.44 12.93 -15.20
CA SER A 6 18.26 13.75 -14.29
C SER A 6 18.43 13.11 -12.90
N THR A 7 17.43 12.37 -12.43
CA THR A 7 17.42 11.77 -11.09
C THR A 7 17.46 10.25 -11.10
N ASN A 8 17.36 9.62 -12.26
CA ASN A 8 17.12 8.18 -12.45
C ASN A 8 15.88 7.65 -11.72
N ALA A 9 14.96 8.52 -11.30
CA ALA A 9 13.71 8.11 -10.67
C ALA A 9 12.76 7.49 -11.70
N MET A 10 11.96 6.50 -11.28
CA MET A 10 10.90 5.95 -12.12
C MET A 10 9.84 7.01 -12.38
N GLY A 11 9.40 7.14 -13.63
CA GLY A 11 8.31 8.04 -13.98
C GLY A 11 7.00 7.62 -13.30
N ILE A 12 6.19 8.58 -12.84
CA ILE A 12 5.00 8.28 -12.03
C ILE A 12 4.01 7.35 -12.75
N LEU A 13 3.79 7.52 -14.06
CA LEU A 13 2.89 6.66 -14.84
C LEU A 13 3.40 5.23 -14.92
N LYS A 14 4.73 5.04 -14.93
CA LYS A 14 5.31 3.69 -14.90
C LYS A 14 5.18 3.06 -13.52
N ALA A 15 5.39 3.84 -12.45
CA ALA A 15 5.19 3.36 -11.08
C ALA A 15 3.71 2.98 -10.83
N GLU A 16 2.76 3.70 -11.44
CA GLU A 16 1.33 3.42 -11.36
C GLU A 16 0.96 2.03 -11.90
N GLU A 17 1.63 1.56 -12.97
CA GLU A 17 1.41 0.21 -13.49
C GLU A 17 1.68 -0.86 -12.43
N PHE A 18 2.77 -0.71 -11.65
CA PHE A 18 3.10 -1.64 -10.57
C PHE A 18 2.14 -1.51 -9.38
N VAL A 19 1.66 -0.31 -9.07
CA VAL A 19 0.56 -0.12 -8.10
C VAL A 19 -0.70 -0.85 -8.58
N GLY A 20 -1.00 -0.81 -9.88
CA GLY A 20 -2.09 -1.57 -10.48
C GLY A 20 -1.96 -3.07 -10.21
N VAL A 21 -0.78 -3.65 -10.47
CA VAL A 21 -0.51 -5.06 -10.17
C VAL A 21 -0.70 -5.36 -8.68
N PHE A 22 -0.15 -4.55 -7.77
CA PHE A 22 -0.38 -4.75 -6.33
C PHE A 22 -1.87 -4.79 -5.98
N LEU A 23 -2.66 -3.88 -6.54
CA LEU A 23 -4.10 -3.78 -6.29
C LEU A 23 -4.90 -4.97 -6.82
N GLU A 24 -4.48 -5.59 -7.93
CA GLU A 24 -5.16 -6.79 -8.47
C GLU A 24 -5.18 -7.96 -7.47
N TYR A 25 -4.11 -8.11 -6.68
CA TYR A 25 -3.97 -9.19 -5.70
C TYR A 25 -4.46 -8.82 -4.29
N LEU A 26 -4.66 -7.53 -4.00
CA LEU A 26 -5.00 -7.06 -2.66
C LEU A 26 -6.44 -7.44 -2.28
N LYS A 27 -6.60 -8.16 -1.18
CA LYS A 27 -7.90 -8.46 -0.57
C LYS A 27 -7.85 -8.33 0.94
N PHE A 28 -8.85 -7.65 1.48
CA PHE A 28 -9.20 -7.72 2.89
C PHE A 28 -10.38 -8.68 3.05
N TYR A 29 -10.27 -9.63 3.97
CA TYR A 29 -11.27 -10.66 4.17
C TYR A 29 -11.42 -11.01 5.67
N GLU A 30 -12.56 -11.62 6.02
CA GLU A 30 -12.81 -12.10 7.37
C GLU A 30 -12.44 -13.58 7.50
N HIS A 31 -11.72 -13.94 8.56
CA HIS A 31 -11.36 -15.30 8.89
C HIS A 31 -11.43 -15.51 10.40
N ASN A 32 -12.26 -16.45 10.85
CA ASN A 32 -12.48 -16.74 12.28
C ASN A 32 -12.84 -15.48 13.11
N GLY A 33 -13.69 -14.60 12.57
CA GLY A 33 -14.12 -13.37 13.24
C GLY A 33 -13.06 -12.26 13.28
N LYS A 34 -11.93 -12.43 12.57
CA LYS A 34 -10.84 -11.45 12.48
C LYS A 34 -10.61 -11.03 11.04
N VAL A 35 -10.25 -9.77 10.86
CA VAL A 35 -9.88 -9.24 9.55
C VAL A 35 -8.43 -9.61 9.24
N ARG A 36 -8.23 -10.07 8.02
CA ARG A 36 -6.92 -10.35 7.43
C ARG A 36 -6.78 -9.57 6.12
N VAL A 37 -5.53 -9.34 5.73
CA VAL A 37 -5.18 -8.77 4.44
C VAL A 37 -4.21 -9.70 3.73
N ARG A 38 -4.50 -10.02 2.48
CA ARG A 38 -3.62 -10.79 1.60
C ARG A 38 -3.30 -9.99 0.35
N GLY A 39 -2.18 -10.32 -0.27
CA GLY A 39 -1.77 -9.70 -1.52
C GLY A 39 -0.45 -10.22 -2.02
N TYR A 40 0.12 -9.48 -2.97
CA TYR A 40 1.39 -9.75 -3.62
C TYR A 40 2.18 -8.45 -3.70
N ILE A 41 3.48 -8.49 -3.42
CA ILE A 41 4.39 -7.35 -3.60
C ILE A 41 5.03 -7.49 -4.98
N PRO A 42 4.69 -6.64 -5.97
CA PRO A 42 5.25 -6.77 -7.32
C PRO A 42 6.75 -6.59 -7.36
N GLU A 43 7.44 -7.43 -8.13
CA GLU A 43 8.84 -7.19 -8.46
C GLU A 43 9.00 -5.85 -9.19
N LEU A 44 10.02 -5.10 -8.79
CA LEU A 44 10.42 -3.88 -9.46
C LEU A 44 11.68 -4.16 -10.31
N PRO A 45 11.95 -3.33 -11.34
CA PRO A 45 13.21 -3.41 -12.06
C PRO A 45 14.41 -3.23 -11.11
N GLU A 46 15.55 -3.79 -11.51
CA GLU A 46 16.81 -3.62 -10.77
C GLU A 46 17.11 -2.14 -10.49
N GLY A 47 17.56 -1.84 -9.27
CA GLY A 47 17.86 -0.48 -8.83
C GLY A 47 16.72 0.23 -8.11
N TYR A 48 15.52 -0.37 -8.06
CA TYR A 48 14.34 0.21 -7.44
C TYR A 48 13.83 -0.59 -6.22
N GLU A 49 13.26 0.12 -5.26
CA GLU A 49 12.70 -0.42 -4.03
C GLU A 49 11.29 0.13 -3.77
N TRP A 50 10.47 -0.70 -3.16
CA TRP A 50 9.15 -0.32 -2.66
C TRP A 50 9.23 0.36 -1.30
N ALA A 51 8.52 1.47 -1.14
CA ALA A 51 8.08 1.98 0.14
C ALA A 51 6.54 1.92 0.18
N ILE A 52 6.01 0.77 0.59
CA ILE A 52 4.58 0.53 0.78
C ILE A 52 4.24 0.70 2.25
N ALA A 53 3.09 1.31 2.52
CA ALA A 53 2.46 1.28 3.83
C ALA A 53 0.96 0.99 3.69
N ILE A 54 0.47 -0.05 4.37
CA ILE A 54 -0.96 -0.35 4.51
C ILE A 54 -1.36 -0.01 5.93
N HIS A 55 -2.29 0.92 6.10
CA HIS A 55 -2.74 1.39 7.40
C HIS A 55 -4.19 1.01 7.64
N CYS A 56 -4.48 0.49 8.84
CA CYS A 56 -5.83 0.25 9.31
C CYS A 56 -5.99 0.89 10.69
N ASN A 57 -6.93 1.82 10.82
CA ASN A 57 -7.28 2.43 12.10
C ASN A 57 -8.56 1.79 12.64
N TYR A 58 -8.66 1.72 13.96
CA TYR A 58 -9.79 1.10 14.64
C TYR A 58 -10.70 2.13 15.32
N HIS A 59 -11.94 1.73 15.60
CA HIS A 59 -12.85 2.51 16.43
C HIS A 59 -12.47 2.43 17.91
N ASP A 60 -12.08 1.24 18.37
CA ASP A 60 -11.64 0.90 19.71
C ASP A 60 -10.33 0.09 19.64
N ALA A 61 -9.64 -0.01 20.79
CA ALA A 61 -8.42 -0.79 20.89
C ALA A 61 -8.64 -2.28 20.56
N ASP A 62 -7.66 -2.90 19.88
CA ASP A 62 -7.65 -4.33 19.61
C ASP A 62 -7.25 -5.15 20.85
N GLU A 63 -7.13 -6.47 20.69
CA GLU A 63 -6.74 -7.40 21.77
C GLU A 63 -5.32 -7.17 22.33
N ARG A 64 -4.51 -6.38 21.62
CA ARG A 64 -3.16 -5.97 22.04
C ARG A 64 -3.19 -4.58 22.72
N GLY A 65 -4.33 -3.93 22.78
CA GLY A 65 -4.47 -2.55 23.26
C GLY A 65 -4.12 -1.48 22.21
N CYS A 66 -3.99 -1.85 20.93
CA CYS A 66 -3.60 -0.95 19.84
C CYS A 66 -4.83 -0.39 19.12
N TRP A 67 -4.77 0.89 18.73
CA TRP A 67 -5.86 1.60 18.03
C TRP A 67 -5.78 1.51 16.50
N GLY A 68 -4.93 0.63 16.00
CA GLY A 68 -4.67 0.44 14.59
C GLY A 68 -3.43 -0.43 14.37
N GLN A 69 -3.19 -0.76 13.11
CA GLN A 69 -2.00 -1.45 12.65
C GLN A 69 -1.53 -0.84 11.35
N SER A 70 -0.24 -0.98 11.11
CA SER A 70 0.36 -0.62 9.84
C SER A 70 1.35 -1.70 9.41
N LEU A 71 1.34 -2.03 8.12
CA LEU A 71 2.22 -2.98 7.47
C LEU A 71 3.13 -2.23 6.48
N PHE A 72 4.42 -2.55 6.45
CA PHE A 72 5.43 -1.79 5.71
C PHE A 72 6.43 -2.70 4.99
N THR A 73 6.90 -2.30 3.81
CA THR A 73 8.02 -2.99 3.11
C THR A 73 9.41 -2.56 3.59
N ARG A 74 9.54 -1.39 4.22
CA ARG A 74 10.84 -0.87 4.69
C ARG A 74 11.16 -1.35 6.11
N GLY A 75 12.41 -1.77 6.34
CA GLY A 75 12.85 -2.46 7.55
C GLY A 75 12.84 -1.65 8.85
N SER A 76 13.19 -2.37 9.94
CA SER A 76 13.19 -1.94 11.36
C SER A 76 11.84 -1.99 12.09
N TRP A 77 10.81 -2.62 11.51
CA TRP A 77 9.54 -2.89 12.20
C TRP A 77 9.50 -4.32 12.76
N SER A 78 8.51 -4.59 13.61
CA SER A 78 8.28 -5.95 14.11
C SER A 78 7.84 -6.87 12.96
N PRO A 79 8.01 -8.20 13.09
CA PRO A 79 7.54 -9.15 12.07
C PRO A 79 6.05 -9.00 11.73
N GLU A 80 5.22 -8.62 12.71
CA GLU A 80 3.78 -8.40 12.54
C GLU A 80 3.43 -7.13 11.75
N GLN A 81 4.42 -6.28 11.49
CA GLN A 81 4.32 -5.03 10.74
C GLN A 81 5.14 -5.05 9.45
N THR A 82 5.88 -6.11 9.18
CA THR A 82 6.79 -6.20 8.04
C THR A 82 6.12 -7.00 6.91
N LEU A 83 5.88 -6.35 5.78
CA LEU A 83 5.49 -7.00 4.52
C LEU A 83 6.70 -7.77 3.97
N PRO A 84 6.47 -8.85 3.20
CA PRO A 84 7.56 -9.62 2.62
C PRO A 84 8.27 -8.86 1.50
N ASP A 85 9.35 -9.46 1.01
CA ASP A 85 10.15 -8.90 -0.07
C ASP A 85 9.37 -8.85 -1.40
N PRO A 86 9.76 -7.98 -2.35
CA PRO A 86 9.21 -7.99 -3.70
C PRO A 86 9.32 -9.37 -4.35
N GLY A 87 8.27 -9.79 -5.05
CA GLY A 87 8.14 -11.14 -5.62
C GLY A 87 7.37 -12.13 -4.73
N GLU A 88 7.04 -11.75 -3.49
CA GLU A 88 6.35 -12.64 -2.56
C GLU A 88 4.88 -12.26 -2.33
N THR A 89 4.08 -13.29 -2.02
CA THR A 89 2.70 -13.13 -1.53
C THR A 89 2.66 -13.03 -0.02
N PHE A 90 1.69 -12.30 0.53
CA PHE A 90 1.47 -12.20 1.97
C PHE A 90 0.03 -12.50 2.35
N ASP A 91 -0.15 -12.92 3.61
CA ASP A 91 -1.43 -13.03 4.28
C ASP A 91 -1.25 -12.72 5.77
N MET A 92 -1.70 -11.55 6.21
CA MET A 92 -1.42 -11.00 7.53
C MET A 92 -2.70 -10.64 8.29
N SER A 93 -2.67 -10.82 9.61
CA SER A 93 -3.76 -10.43 10.51
C SER A 93 -3.76 -8.92 10.75
N MET A 94 -4.96 -8.34 10.79
CA MET A 94 -5.18 -6.96 11.27
C MET A 94 -5.54 -6.93 12.77
N TYR A 95 -5.57 -8.08 13.45
CA TYR A 95 -5.87 -8.24 14.90
C TYR A 95 -7.18 -7.61 15.38
N THR A 96 -8.09 -7.27 14.47
CA THR A 96 -9.39 -6.65 14.75
C THR A 96 -10.50 -7.40 14.03
N ASN A 97 -11.76 -7.13 14.34
CA ASN A 97 -12.92 -7.59 13.55
C ASN A 97 -13.35 -6.50 12.54
N LYS A 98 -14.23 -6.84 11.59
CA LYS A 98 -14.63 -5.91 10.54
C LYS A 98 -15.42 -4.72 11.08
N GLU A 99 -16.19 -4.93 12.14
CA GLU A 99 -17.03 -3.91 12.79
C GLU A 99 -16.18 -2.83 13.47
N ASN A 100 -14.99 -3.18 13.94
CA ASN A 100 -14.07 -2.25 14.60
C ASN A 100 -13.14 -1.52 13.62
N ILE A 101 -13.19 -1.79 12.31
CA ILE A 101 -12.42 -1.04 11.32
C ILE A 101 -13.04 0.33 11.09
N LYS A 102 -12.26 1.38 11.40
CA LYS A 102 -12.65 2.77 11.16
C LYS A 102 -12.24 3.25 9.78
N SER A 103 -11.03 2.91 9.34
CA SER A 103 -10.50 3.36 8.06
C SER A 103 -9.34 2.51 7.58
N ILE A 104 -9.29 2.27 6.28
CA ILE A 104 -8.16 1.64 5.60
C ILE A 104 -7.62 2.62 4.55
N TYR A 105 -6.32 2.85 4.58
CA TYR A 105 -5.62 3.65 3.58
C TYR A 105 -4.23 3.08 3.30
N MET A 106 -3.72 3.37 2.11
CA MET A 106 -2.46 2.85 1.60
C MET A 106 -1.64 3.97 0.99
N ASN A 107 -0.34 3.88 1.18
CA ASN A 107 0.65 4.77 0.59
C ASN A 107 1.65 3.93 -0.20
N PHE A 108 2.01 4.42 -1.39
CA PHE A 108 3.00 3.78 -2.23
C PHE A 108 4.00 4.81 -2.73
N ASP A 109 5.27 4.45 -2.72
CA ASP A 109 6.36 5.20 -3.29
C ASP A 109 7.37 4.19 -3.87
N VAL A 110 7.88 4.47 -5.07
CA VAL A 110 8.92 3.67 -5.72
C VAL A 110 10.17 4.52 -5.78
N ARG A 111 11.22 4.04 -5.13
CA ARG A 111 12.47 4.77 -4.97
C ARG A 111 13.62 4.03 -5.63
N THR A 112 14.64 4.76 -6.03
CA THR A 112 15.95 4.18 -6.30
C THR A 112 16.64 3.84 -4.98
N HIS A 113 17.68 3.01 -5.00
CA HIS A 113 18.54 2.75 -3.83
C HIS A 113 19.17 4.03 -3.22
N TYR A 114 19.29 5.10 -4.01
CA TYR A 114 19.79 6.41 -3.57
C TYR A 114 18.68 7.35 -3.08
N GLY A 115 17.43 6.89 -3.01
CA GLY A 115 16.29 7.63 -2.49
C GLY A 115 15.60 8.56 -3.49
N ALA A 116 16.07 8.66 -4.74
CA ALA A 116 15.36 9.40 -5.78
C ALA A 116 14.00 8.73 -6.09
N ARG A 117 12.96 9.54 -6.29
CA ARG A 117 11.58 9.09 -6.54
C ARG A 117 10.86 9.98 -7.54
N GLY A 118 9.81 9.45 -8.15
CA GLY A 118 8.97 10.17 -9.12
C GLY A 118 7.74 10.84 -8.50
N GLY A 119 7.35 10.42 -7.29
CA GLY A 119 6.12 10.87 -6.64
C GLY A 119 5.54 9.82 -5.71
N ASN A 120 4.28 10.00 -5.30
CA ASN A 120 3.61 9.12 -4.33
C ASN A 120 2.18 8.80 -4.76
N PHE A 121 1.67 7.67 -4.31
CA PHE A 121 0.29 7.24 -4.46
C PHE A 121 -0.38 7.10 -3.11
N TYR A 122 -1.64 7.51 -3.04
CA TYR A 122 -2.46 7.45 -1.84
C TYR A 122 -3.82 6.87 -2.20
N ILE A 123 -4.24 5.85 -1.48
CA ILE A 123 -5.55 5.22 -1.66
C ILE A 123 -6.25 5.18 -0.32
N SER A 124 -7.47 5.68 -0.25
CA SER A 124 -8.32 5.56 0.93
C SER A 124 -9.58 4.81 0.56
N LEU A 125 -9.75 3.62 1.14
CA LEU A 125 -10.94 2.80 0.90
C LEU A 125 -12.18 3.44 1.53
N ASN A 126 -12.02 4.05 2.72
CA ASN A 126 -13.13 4.70 3.43
C ASN A 126 -13.56 6.01 2.76
N LEU A 127 -12.62 6.81 2.25
CA LEU A 127 -12.94 8.04 1.51
C LEU A 127 -13.24 7.78 0.04
N LYS A 128 -13.12 6.53 -0.44
CA LYS A 128 -13.32 6.14 -1.84
C LYS A 128 -12.51 7.02 -2.80
N LYS A 129 -11.23 7.21 -2.44
CA LYS A 129 -10.35 8.16 -3.11
C LYS A 129 -9.04 7.50 -3.50
N TYR A 130 -8.66 7.70 -4.75
CA TYR A 130 -7.33 7.44 -5.28
C TYR A 130 -6.68 8.79 -5.59
N SER A 131 -5.42 8.93 -5.27
CA SER A 131 -4.65 10.10 -5.70
C SER A 131 -3.20 9.75 -5.94
N ARG A 132 -2.61 10.39 -6.93
CA ARG A 132 -1.18 10.37 -7.20
C ARG A 132 -0.66 11.80 -7.22
N TYR A 133 0.53 11.98 -6.68
CA TYR A 133 1.25 13.23 -6.71
C TYR A 133 2.55 13.01 -7.48
N ASP A 134 2.71 13.72 -8.59
CA ASP A 134 3.91 13.69 -9.42
C ASP A 134 4.84 14.84 -9.00
N GLU A 135 6.04 14.50 -8.55
CA GLU A 135 7.02 15.48 -8.07
C GLU A 135 7.72 16.26 -9.20
N VAL A 136 7.62 15.80 -10.45
CA VAL A 136 8.45 16.32 -11.55
C VAL A 136 7.63 16.63 -12.81
N GLY A 137 6.71 15.74 -13.21
CA GLY A 137 6.05 15.77 -14.52
C GLY A 137 4.70 16.48 -14.57
N GLY A 138 4.16 16.93 -13.44
CA GLY A 138 2.88 17.64 -13.38
C GLY A 138 1.64 16.74 -13.55
N HIS A 139 1.78 15.41 -13.53
CA HIS A 139 0.68 14.44 -13.72
C HIS A 139 -0.11 14.10 -12.45
N SER A 140 -0.15 15.01 -11.47
CA SER A 140 -0.91 14.82 -10.24
C SER A 140 -2.41 14.66 -10.53
N LEU A 141 -3.05 13.75 -9.80
CA LEU A 141 -4.42 13.33 -10.05
C LEU A 141 -5.12 12.98 -8.74
N VAL A 142 -6.42 13.27 -8.69
CA VAL A 142 -7.33 12.85 -7.62
C VAL A 142 -8.60 12.34 -8.29
N GLU A 143 -8.98 11.10 -8.00
CA GLU A 143 -10.14 10.44 -8.58
C GLU A 143 -10.94 9.66 -7.55
N VAL A 144 -12.19 9.36 -7.93
CA VAL A 144 -13.06 8.46 -7.18
C VAL A 144 -12.55 7.03 -7.37
N PHE A 145 -12.50 6.28 -6.27
CA PHE A 145 -12.02 4.91 -6.21
C PHE A 145 -13.10 3.99 -5.67
N ASP A 146 -13.35 2.86 -6.31
CA ASP A 146 -14.33 1.87 -5.86
C ASP A 146 -13.67 0.81 -4.96
N PRO A 147 -13.90 0.83 -3.64
CA PRO A 147 -13.26 -0.11 -2.73
C PRO A 147 -13.90 -1.51 -2.73
N ARG A 148 -15.05 -1.70 -3.39
CA ARG A 148 -15.82 -2.96 -3.30
C ARG A 148 -15.04 -4.17 -3.80
N GLY A 149 -14.14 -3.98 -4.74
CA GLY A 149 -13.28 -5.05 -5.25
C GLY A 149 -12.22 -5.54 -4.25
N PHE A 150 -12.02 -4.85 -3.12
CA PHE A 150 -10.93 -5.11 -2.17
C PHE A 150 -11.42 -5.70 -0.84
N ILE A 151 -12.72 -5.80 -0.61
CA ILE A 151 -13.33 -6.20 0.65
C ILE A 151 -14.25 -7.40 0.41
N GLU A 152 -14.03 -8.51 1.13
CA GLU A 152 -14.73 -9.79 0.93
C GLU A 152 -15.67 -10.20 2.09
N TRP A 153 -16.18 -9.25 2.90
CA TRP A 153 -17.05 -9.53 4.06
C TRP A 153 -18.35 -8.74 4.10
#